data_AF-A0A7C0YFB6-F1
#
_entry.id   AF-A0A7C0YFB6-F1
#
_cell.length_a   1.000
_cell.length_b   1.000
_cell.length_c   1.000
_cell.angle_alpha   90.00
_cell.angle_beta   90.00
_cell.angle_gamma   90.00
#
_symmetry.space_group_name_H-M   'P 1'
#
loop_
_entity.id
_entity.type
_entity.pdbx_description
1 polymer ?
#
loop_
_entity_poly.entity_id
_entity_poly.type
_entity_poly.pdbx_seq_one_letter_code
_entity_poly.pdbx_strand_id
1 'polypeptide(L)'
;MRHRGPDDEGVYMSGNIGLGHRRLSIIDLASGHQPMFNEDGQIALVYNGEIYNHLEIRKFLVKKGHIVRSLVCFEDADDEPDVKMNMLINWSEIKREFENWAKKL
;
A
#
# COMPACT_ATOMS: atom_id res chain seq x y z
N MET A 1 20.31 -1.25 10.79
CA MET A 1 18.83 -1.38 10.88
C MET A 1 18.30 -2.82 10.92
N ARG A 2 19.14 -3.86 10.90
CA ARG A 2 18.72 -5.28 10.84
C ARG A 2 17.66 -5.71 11.88
N HIS A 3 17.69 -5.14 13.09
CA HIS A 3 16.78 -5.51 14.18
C HIS A 3 15.29 -5.16 13.98
N ARG A 4 14.94 -4.27 13.03
CA ARG A 4 13.56 -3.76 12.84
C ARG A 4 12.88 -4.27 11.57
N GLY A 5 13.51 -5.24 10.91
CA GLY A 5 13.04 -5.80 9.67
C GLY A 5 14.05 -6.79 9.12
N PRO A 6 14.13 -7.99 9.71
CA PRO A 6 15.07 -9.01 9.28
C PRO A 6 14.60 -9.75 8.01
N ASP A 7 13.32 -9.67 7.67
CA ASP A 7 12.67 -10.59 6.73
C ASP A 7 12.85 -10.18 5.26
N ASP A 8 12.87 -8.87 4.98
CA ASP A 8 13.12 -8.37 3.63
C ASP A 8 13.81 -6.99 3.67
N GLU A 9 14.53 -6.66 2.60
CA GLU A 9 15.16 -5.37 2.39
C GLU A 9 15.04 -4.93 0.93
N GLY A 10 14.74 -3.65 0.72
CA GLY A 10 14.71 -3.08 -0.62
C GLY A 10 15.30 -1.68 -0.64
N VAL A 11 15.99 -1.38 -1.74
CA VAL A 11 16.65 -0.10 -1.98
C VAL A 11 16.37 0.32 -3.41
N TYR A 12 15.97 1.56 -3.58
CA TYR A 12 15.85 2.21 -4.88
C TYR A 12 16.75 3.43 -4.91
N MET A 13 17.50 3.60 -6.01
CA MET A 13 18.40 4.72 -6.24
C MET A 13 18.08 5.34 -7.60
N SER A 14 17.92 6.66 -7.65
CA SER A 14 17.76 7.41 -8.89
C SER A 14 18.42 8.78 -8.77
N GLY A 15 19.47 9.00 -9.55
CA GLY A 15 20.30 10.20 -9.45
C GLY A 15 20.86 10.40 -8.04
N ASN A 16 20.50 11.52 -7.42
CA ASN A 16 20.88 11.90 -6.05
C ASN A 16 19.85 11.49 -4.98
N ILE A 17 18.86 10.67 -5.32
CA ILE A 17 17.79 10.23 -4.42
C ILE A 17 17.94 8.73 -4.13
N GLY A 18 17.79 8.36 -2.85
CA GLY A 18 17.76 6.97 -2.39
C GLY A 18 16.55 6.72 -1.47
N LEU A 19 15.86 5.61 -1.71
CA LEU A 19 14.82 5.07 -0.84
C LEU A 19 15.27 3.72 -0.32
N GLY A 20 15.08 3.46 0.98
CA GLY A 20 15.45 2.19 1.59
C GLY A 20 14.39 1.74 2.59
N HIS A 21 14.06 0.45 2.56
CA HIS A 21 13.12 -0.16 3.48
C HIS A 21 13.67 -1.46 4.05
N ARG A 22 13.37 -1.72 5.32
CA ARG A 22 13.56 -3.04 5.94
C ARG A 22 12.24 -3.49 6.50
N ARG A 23 11.83 -4.70 6.13
CA ARG A 23 10.53 -5.26 6.47
C ARG A 23 10.66 -6.24 7.61
N LEU A 24 9.83 -6.05 8.64
CA LEU A 24 9.45 -7.08 9.58
C LEU A 24 8.09 -7.58 9.09
N SER A 25 8.05 -8.80 8.56
CA SER A 25 6.85 -9.38 7.96
C SER A 25 5.98 -9.96 9.07
N ILE A 26 4.99 -9.18 9.53
CA ILE A 26 4.05 -9.60 10.57
C ILE A 26 2.80 -10.24 9.94
N ILE A 27 2.29 -9.65 8.85
CA ILE A 27 1.19 -10.12 8.01
C ILE A 27 1.67 -10.09 6.55
N ASP A 28 1.21 -11.04 5.73
CA ASP A 28 1.62 -11.29 4.34
C ASP A 28 3.12 -11.62 4.14
N LEU A 29 3.48 -12.90 4.08
CA LEU A 29 4.88 -13.32 3.87
C LEU A 29 5.31 -13.30 2.39
N ALA A 30 4.37 -13.25 1.45
CA ALA A 30 4.66 -13.46 0.02
C ALA A 30 4.63 -12.17 -0.80
N SER A 31 3.89 -11.16 -0.36
CA SER A 31 3.76 -9.87 -1.03
C SER A 31 4.12 -8.71 -0.08
N GLY A 32 4.46 -7.53 -0.63
CA GLY A 32 4.83 -6.35 0.17
C GLY A 32 6.32 -5.96 0.21
N HIS A 33 7.11 -6.37 -0.79
CA HIS A 33 8.43 -5.80 -1.01
C HIS A 33 8.32 -4.28 -1.23
N GLN A 34 9.25 -3.51 -0.66
CA GLN A 34 9.29 -2.06 -0.82
C GLN A 34 10.71 -1.59 -1.11
N PRO A 35 10.92 -0.53 -1.93
CA PRO A 35 9.91 0.45 -2.38
C PRO A 35 8.87 -0.10 -3.37
N MET A 36 7.61 0.25 -3.16
CA MET A 36 6.50 -0.12 -4.04
C MET A 36 6.36 0.90 -5.15
N PHE A 37 6.11 0.44 -6.37
CA PHE A 37 5.90 1.31 -7.51
C PHE A 37 4.45 1.26 -7.96
N ASN A 38 3.96 2.39 -8.47
CA ASN A 38 2.64 2.43 -9.08
C ASN A 38 2.68 1.76 -10.45
N GLU A 39 1.51 1.74 -11.09
CA GLU A 39 1.24 1.00 -12.31
C GLU A 39 2.18 1.26 -13.48
N ASP A 40 2.66 2.49 -13.61
CA ASP A 40 3.55 3.00 -14.67
C ASP A 40 5.00 3.22 -14.17
N GLY A 41 5.29 2.88 -12.91
CA GLY A 41 6.62 2.98 -12.32
C GLY A 41 7.09 4.40 -12.00
N GLN A 42 6.24 5.42 -12.17
CA GLN A 42 6.63 6.82 -11.99
C GLN A 42 6.63 7.28 -10.52
N ILE A 43 5.87 6.59 -9.68
CA ILE A 43 5.72 6.89 -8.25
C ILE A 43 6.30 5.73 -7.45
N ALA A 44 7.15 6.06 -6.47
CA ALA A 44 7.70 5.10 -5.51
C ALA A 44 7.19 5.42 -4.10
N LEU A 45 6.75 4.40 -3.37
CA LEU A 45 6.24 4.50 -2.00
C LEU A 45 7.06 3.60 -1.06
N VAL A 46 7.51 4.20 0.04
CA VAL A 46 7.99 3.48 1.22
C VAL A 46 7.07 3.82 2.39
N TYR A 47 6.56 2.80 3.07
CA TYR A 47 5.59 2.92 4.13
C TYR A 47 5.86 1.90 5.25
N ASN A 48 5.84 2.38 6.49
CA ASN A 48 6.00 1.56 7.68
C ASN A 48 4.70 1.65 8.51
N GLY A 49 3.92 0.57 8.54
CA GLY A 49 2.63 0.49 9.23
C GLY A 49 1.66 -0.49 8.57
N GLU A 50 0.45 -0.56 9.11
CA GLU A 50 -0.65 -1.42 8.67
C GLU A 50 -1.89 -0.58 8.34
N ILE A 51 -2.63 -0.97 7.31
CA ILE A 51 -3.92 -0.36 6.98
C ILE A 51 -5.02 -1.34 7.38
N TYR A 52 -5.55 -1.17 8.59
CA TYR A 52 -6.53 -2.09 9.14
C TYR A 52 -7.85 -2.15 8.35
N ASN A 53 -8.22 -1.07 7.67
CA ASN A 53 -9.44 -0.97 6.85
C ASN A 53 -9.16 -1.14 5.35
N HIS A 54 -8.15 -1.94 4.98
CA HIS A 54 -7.76 -2.14 3.59
C HIS A 54 -8.87 -2.76 2.73
N LEU A 55 -9.73 -3.62 3.32
CA LEU A 55 -10.86 -4.24 2.60
C LEU A 55 -11.90 -3.21 2.16
N GLU A 56 -12.26 -2.27 3.03
CA GLU A 56 -13.20 -1.19 2.71
C GLU A 56 -12.62 -0.26 1.65
N ILE A 57 -11.34 0.10 1.79
CA ILE A 57 -10.64 0.96 0.83
C ILE A 57 -10.54 0.27 -0.53
N ARG A 58 -10.26 -1.04 -0.57
CA ARG A 58 -10.24 -1.81 -1.81
C ARG A 58 -11.59 -1.79 -2.51
N LYS A 59 -12.69 -2.07 -1.78
CA LYS A 59 -14.06 -2.03 -2.35
C LYS A 59 -14.37 -0.65 -2.92
N PHE A 60 -13.95 0.41 -2.24
CA PHE A 60 -14.09 1.78 -2.73
C PHE A 60 -13.29 2.02 -4.03
N LEU A 61 -12.02 1.61 -4.06
CA LEU A 61 -11.13 1.77 -5.22
C LEU A 61 -11.63 1.01 -6.45
N VAL A 62 -12.06 -0.25 -6.27
CA VAL A 62 -12.63 -1.06 -7.36
C VAL A 62 -13.93 -0.43 -7.89
N LYS A 63 -14.80 0.08 -7.00
CA LYS A 63 -16.02 0.80 -7.41
C LYS A 63 -15.73 2.05 -8.25
N LYS A 64 -14.57 2.68 -8.04
CA LYS A 64 -14.09 3.84 -8.78
C LYS A 64 -13.36 3.48 -10.09
N GLY A 65 -13.16 2.19 -10.35
CA GLY A 65 -12.51 1.70 -11.58
C GLY A 65 -11.00 1.57 -11.50
N HIS A 66 -10.40 1.67 -10.30
CA HIS A 66 -8.97 1.42 -10.13
C HIS A 66 -8.66 -0.07 -10.23
N ILE A 67 -7.54 -0.38 -10.88
CA ILE A 67 -6.98 -1.73 -10.95
C ILE A 67 -6.16 -1.95 -9.68
N VAL A 68 -6.51 -2.99 -8.93
CA VAL A 68 -5.75 -3.48 -7.76
C VAL A 68 -5.16 -4.82 -8.20
N ARG A 69 -3.84 -4.89 -8.33
CA ARG A 69 -3.13 -5.96 -9.06
C ARG A 69 -2.73 -7.14 -8.20
N SER A 70 -2.87 -7.06 -6.88
CA SER A 70 -2.64 -8.18 -5.98
C SER A 70 -3.56 -9.34 -6.37
N LEU A 71 -2.96 -10.29 -7.08
CA LEU A 71 -3.59 -11.43 -7.72
C LEU A 71 -3.74 -12.56 -6.69
N VAL A 72 -4.59 -12.44 -5.68
CA VAL A 72 -5.12 -13.64 -5.01
C VAL A 72 -6.54 -13.41 -4.48
N CYS A 73 -7.48 -14.21 -4.97
CA CYS A 73 -8.78 -14.40 -4.36
C CYS A 73 -8.64 -15.37 -3.18
N PHE A 74 -8.46 -14.87 -1.96
CA PHE A 74 -8.91 -15.56 -0.75
C PHE A 74 -9.70 -14.56 0.08
N GLU A 75 -10.75 -15.02 0.74
CA GLU A 75 -11.57 -14.19 1.63
C GLU A 75 -10.76 -13.60 2.80
N ASP A 76 -9.50 -14.02 3.00
CA ASP A 76 -8.71 -13.71 4.19
C ASP A 76 -7.21 -13.38 3.93
N ALA A 77 -6.77 -12.97 2.73
CA ALA A 77 -5.34 -12.64 2.53
C ALA A 77 -5.06 -11.42 1.64
N ASP A 78 -4.73 -10.31 2.31
CA ASP A 78 -3.51 -9.53 2.05
C ASP A 78 -3.33 -8.81 0.69
N ASP A 79 -4.16 -7.79 0.46
CA ASP A 79 -4.07 -6.84 -0.68
C ASP A 79 -3.46 -5.47 -0.28
N GLU A 80 -2.61 -5.40 0.75
CA GLU A 80 -2.13 -4.14 1.30
C GLU A 80 -1.25 -3.26 0.36
N PRO A 81 -0.35 -3.79 -0.48
CA PRO A 81 0.60 -2.97 -1.24
C PRO A 81 -0.07 -2.01 -2.23
N ASP A 82 -1.00 -2.54 -3.02
CA ASP A 82 -1.71 -1.77 -4.05
C ASP A 82 -2.75 -0.83 -3.45
N VAL A 83 -3.36 -1.22 -2.32
CA VAL A 83 -4.24 -0.35 -1.55
C VAL A 83 -3.44 0.84 -1.02
N LYS A 84 -2.24 0.63 -0.45
CA LYS A 84 -1.35 1.70 0.03
C LYS A 84 -1.00 2.67 -1.09
N MET A 85 -0.59 2.16 -2.25
CA MET A 85 -0.20 3.00 -3.38
C MET A 85 -1.38 3.79 -3.96
N ASN A 86 -2.51 3.13 -4.22
CA ASN A 86 -3.72 3.81 -4.71
C ASN A 86 -4.31 4.77 -3.67
N MET A 87 -4.16 4.48 -2.38
CA MET A 87 -4.57 5.39 -1.32
C MET A 87 -3.75 6.68 -1.33
N LEU A 88 -2.43 6.59 -1.55
CA LEU A 88 -1.58 7.76 -1.67
C LEU A 88 -1.94 8.60 -2.90
N ILE A 89 -2.10 7.97 -4.06
CA ILE A 89 -2.41 8.65 -5.33
C ILE A 89 -3.77 9.35 -5.26
N ASN A 90 -4.76 8.72 -4.62
CA ASN A 90 -6.14 9.21 -4.54
C ASN A 90 -6.49 9.79 -3.16
N TRP A 91 -5.48 10.18 -2.36
CA TRP A 91 -5.66 10.54 -0.95
C TRP A 91 -6.70 11.62 -0.72
N SER A 92 -6.72 12.65 -1.56
CA SER A 92 -7.68 13.76 -1.45
C SER A 92 -9.14 13.31 -1.64
N GLU A 93 -9.38 12.39 -2.57
CA GLU A 93 -10.71 11.83 -2.84
C GLU A 93 -11.14 10.87 -1.73
N ILE A 94 -10.24 9.97 -1.32
CA ILE A 94 -10.50 8.99 -0.26
C ILE A 94 -10.78 9.72 1.06
N LYS A 95 -9.96 10.71 1.41
CA LYS A 95 -10.15 11.51 2.62
C LYS A 95 -11.51 12.21 2.62
N ARG A 96 -11.92 12.79 1.49
CA ARG A 96 -13.22 13.46 1.36
C ARG A 96 -14.39 12.49 1.54
N GLU A 97 -14.29 11.28 1.01
CA GLU A 97 -15.33 10.25 1.18
C GLU A 97 -15.41 9.76 2.63
N PHE A 98 -14.27 9.56 3.30
CA PHE A 98 -14.24 9.26 4.73
C PHE A 98 -14.88 10.38 5.57
N GLU A 99 -14.54 11.63 5.30
CA GLU A 99 -15.14 12.78 5.98
C GLU A 99 -16.66 12.87 5.74
N ASN A 100 -17.12 12.57 4.53
CA ASN A 100 -18.54 12.54 4.18
C ASN A 100 -19.28 11.37 4.85
N TRP A 101 -18.64 10.21 4.98
CA TRP A 101 -19.17 9.07 5.72
C TRP A 101 -19.28 9.38 7.22
N ALA A 102 -18.24 9.97 7.82
CA ALA A 102 -18.23 10.33 9.23
C ALA A 102 -19.31 11.37 9.60
N LYS A 103 -19.69 12.26 8.67
CA LYS A 103 -20.78 13.23 8.85
C LYS A 103 -22.20 12.64 8.77
N LYS A 104 -22.34 11.39 8.33
CA LYS A 104 -23.63 10.67 8.23
C LYS A 104 -23.91 9.79 9.44
N LEU A 105 -22.98 9.72 10.39
CA LEU A 105 -23.11 9.11 11.71
C LEU A 105 -23.47 10.19 12.74
#